data_AF-A0A7S0J8E4-F1
#
_entry.id   AF-A0A7S0J8E4-F1
#
_cell.length_a   1.000
_cell.length_b   1.000
_cell.length_c   1.000
_cell.angle_alpha   90.00
_cell.angle_beta   90.00
_cell.angle_gamma   90.00
#
_symmetry.space_group_name_H-M   'P 1'
#
loop_
_entity.id
_entity.type
_entity.pdbx_description
1 polymer ?
#
loop_
_entity_poly.entity_id
_entity_poly.type
_entity_poly.pdbx_seq_one_letter_code
_entity_poly.pdbx_strand_id
1 'polypeptide(L)'
;MLWPTLQEEFLANYPATAASTPVNAARPNDLINYTAAGVTPSTSHSKLRPNFVLFLQDDQDEFLEGWSPMRKAQALLEREGARATNWFIHTPVCCPSRAELLSGRYFHNVREPVHSGGCMHVDESRVNPVSFGAALGSAGYTLGWFGKHMNQCP
;
A
#
# COMPACT_ATOMS: atom_id res chain seq x y z
N MET A 1 3.43 15.62 27.41
CA MET A 1 2.01 16.00 27.27
C MET A 1 1.91 17.04 26.14
N LEU A 2 2.10 16.62 24.89
CA LEU A 2 1.97 17.45 23.67
C LEU A 2 1.73 16.48 22.50
N TRP A 3 0.48 16.07 22.30
CA TRP A 3 0.03 15.23 21.17
C TRP A 3 -1.42 15.49 20.67
N PRO A 4 -2.33 16.24 21.33
CA PRO A 4 -3.71 16.29 20.83
C PRO A 4 -3.93 17.13 19.56
N THR A 5 -3.00 17.99 19.13
CA THR A 5 -3.26 18.99 18.09
C THR A 5 -3.25 18.47 16.65
N LEU A 6 -2.44 17.44 16.33
CA LEU A 6 -2.35 16.94 14.94
C LEU A 6 -3.55 16.11 14.51
N GLN A 7 -4.27 15.50 15.46
CA GLN A 7 -5.43 14.68 15.14
C GLN A 7 -6.68 15.53 14.83
N GLU A 8 -6.82 16.69 15.48
CA GLU A 8 -7.93 17.61 15.19
C GLU A 8 -7.70 18.38 13.88
N GLU A 9 -6.47 18.78 13.55
CA GLU A 9 -6.15 19.41 12.25
C GLU A 9 -6.37 18.48 11.06
N PHE A 10 -6.09 17.18 11.21
CA PHE A 10 -6.32 16.19 10.15
C PHE A 10 -7.81 15.96 9.89
N LEU A 11 -8.63 15.92 10.95
CA LEU A 11 -10.08 15.72 10.83
C LEU A 11 -10.82 16.98 10.36
N ALA A 12 -10.30 18.18 10.64
CA ALA A 12 -10.89 19.44 10.19
C ALA A 12 -10.71 19.69 8.68
N ASN A 13 -9.61 19.19 8.10
CA ASN A 13 -9.27 19.47 6.69
C ASN A 13 -9.75 18.37 5.71
N TYR A 14 -10.26 17.24 6.21
CA TYR A 14 -10.73 16.13 5.36
C TYR A 14 -12.09 15.60 5.85
N PRO A 15 -13.21 16.30 5.57
CA PRO A 15 -14.53 15.76 5.85
C PRO A 15 -14.76 14.48 5.04
N ALA A 16 -15.32 13.45 5.69
CA ALA A 16 -15.67 12.19 5.05
C ALA A 16 -16.57 12.42 3.83
N THR A 17 -16.05 12.20 2.63
CA THR A 17 -16.83 12.21 1.40
C THR A 17 -17.79 11.02 1.41
N ALA A 18 -19.05 11.30 1.06
CA ALA A 18 -20.17 10.37 1.08
C ALA A 18 -19.88 9.06 0.32
N ALA A 19 -20.43 7.97 0.86
CA ALA A 19 -20.37 6.62 0.35
C ALA A 19 -20.62 6.52 -1.17
N SER A 20 -19.69 5.90 -1.89
CA SER A 20 -19.91 5.48 -3.26
C SER A 20 -20.96 4.36 -3.28
N THR A 21 -22.03 4.57 -4.04
CA THR A 21 -23.07 3.55 -4.31
C THR A 21 -22.47 2.26 -4.88
N PRO A 22 -23.02 1.08 -4.52
CA PRO A 22 -22.51 -0.19 -5.01
C PRO A 22 -22.72 -0.32 -6.52
N VAL A 23 -21.66 -0.73 -7.22
CA VAL A 23 -21.72 -1.03 -8.66
C VAL A 23 -22.43 -2.38 -8.83
N ASN A 24 -23.67 -2.37 -9.32
CA ASN A 24 -24.38 -3.60 -9.68
C ASN A 24 -23.63 -4.31 -10.81
N ALA A 25 -23.38 -5.60 -10.63
CA ALA A 25 -22.78 -6.47 -11.64
C ALA A 25 -23.70 -6.58 -12.86
N ALA A 26 -23.32 -5.93 -13.97
CA ALA A 26 -23.99 -6.10 -15.25
C ALA A 26 -23.68 -7.49 -15.83
N ARG A 27 -24.72 -8.24 -16.21
CA ARG A 27 -24.60 -9.50 -16.97
C ARG A 27 -24.30 -9.19 -18.45
N PRO A 28 -23.60 -10.09 -19.16
CA PRO A 28 -23.34 -9.89 -20.58
C PRO A 28 -24.55 -10.38 -21.39
N ASN A 29 -25.37 -9.45 -21.93
CA ASN A 29 -26.09 -9.57 -23.22
C ASN A 29 -27.24 -8.57 -23.48
N ASP A 30 -27.21 -7.35 -22.95
CA ASP A 30 -28.16 -6.32 -23.41
C ASP A 30 -27.51 -5.41 -24.47
N LEU A 31 -27.76 -5.73 -25.74
CA LEU A 31 -27.42 -4.89 -26.90
C LEU A 31 -28.43 -3.74 -26.99
N ILE A 32 -28.03 -2.54 -26.59
CA ILE A 32 -28.83 -1.32 -26.77
C ILE A 32 -28.13 -0.41 -27.78
N ASN A 33 -28.78 -0.22 -28.94
CA ASN A 33 -28.40 0.77 -29.95
C ASN A 33 -28.57 2.19 -29.38
N TYR A 34 -27.48 2.95 -29.23
CA TYR A 34 -27.55 4.39 -28.97
C TYR A 34 -27.21 5.15 -30.26
N THR A 35 -28.23 5.77 -30.85
CA THR A 35 -28.11 6.81 -31.86
C THR A 35 -27.40 8.03 -31.28
N ALA A 36 -26.53 8.63 -32.09
CA ALA A 36 -25.67 9.74 -31.73
C ALA A 36 -26.47 11.00 -31.35
N ALA A 37 -26.60 11.25 -30.05
CA ALA A 37 -26.70 12.60 -29.49
C ALA A 37 -25.39 12.85 -28.74
N GLY A 38 -24.66 13.89 -29.14
CA GLY A 38 -23.28 14.15 -28.74
C GLY A 38 -23.04 14.10 -27.23
N VAL A 39 -22.51 12.98 -26.77
CA VAL A 39 -21.70 12.90 -25.56
C VAL A 39 -20.27 12.98 -26.02
N THR A 40 -19.69 14.18 -26.07
CA THR A 40 -18.24 14.30 -26.01
C THR A 40 -17.79 13.58 -24.74
N PRO A 41 -16.96 12.52 -24.82
CA PRO A 41 -16.38 11.96 -23.61
C PRO A 41 -15.48 13.04 -23.03
N SER A 42 -15.98 13.76 -22.03
CA SER A 42 -15.17 14.58 -21.15
C SER A 42 -14.38 13.63 -20.25
N THR A 43 -13.37 12.98 -20.84
CA THR A 43 -12.35 12.26 -20.09
C THR A 43 -11.02 12.97 -20.26
N SER A 44 -10.99 14.28 -19.95
CA SER A 44 -9.83 14.80 -19.24
C SER A 44 -9.88 14.27 -17.81
N HIS A 45 -9.61 12.98 -17.64
CA HIS A 45 -8.99 12.55 -16.40
C HIS A 45 -7.65 13.27 -16.42
N SER A 46 -7.59 14.50 -15.89
CA SER A 46 -6.33 15.05 -15.39
C SER A 46 -5.69 13.89 -14.66
N LYS A 47 -4.50 13.45 -15.09
CA LYS A 47 -3.85 12.24 -14.54
C LYS A 47 -3.87 12.38 -13.03
N LEU A 48 -4.86 11.77 -12.38
CA LEU A 48 -5.05 11.89 -10.95
C LEU A 48 -3.81 11.22 -10.40
N ARG A 49 -3.05 12.00 -9.65
CA ARG A 49 -1.78 11.57 -9.10
C ARG A 49 -2.04 11.34 -7.61
N PRO A 50 -2.57 10.15 -7.24
CA PRO A 50 -3.01 9.91 -5.87
C PRO A 50 -1.83 9.87 -4.92
N ASN A 51 -2.07 10.21 -3.66
CA ASN A 51 -1.09 9.99 -2.61
C ASN A 51 -1.14 8.53 -2.16
N PHE A 52 0.03 7.95 -1.89
CA PHE A 52 0.14 6.60 -1.34
C PHE A 52 0.64 6.69 0.11
N VAL A 53 -0.11 6.07 1.04
CA VAL A 53 0.29 5.94 2.44
C VAL A 53 0.29 4.46 2.78
N LEU A 54 1.47 3.91 3.04
CA LEU A 54 1.64 2.49 3.37
C LEU A 54 1.92 2.35 4.88
N PHE A 55 1.06 1.59 5.56
CA PHE A 55 1.31 1.13 6.91
C PHE A 55 1.80 -0.31 6.86
N LEU A 56 2.99 -0.56 7.40
CA LEU A 56 3.57 -1.90 7.51
C LEU A 56 3.80 -2.22 8.99
N GLN A 57 3.09 -3.23 9.51
CA GLN A 57 3.24 -3.68 10.89
C GLN A 57 4.27 -4.82 10.97
N ASP A 58 5.10 -4.79 12.02
CA ASP A 58 6.10 -5.83 12.29
C ASP A 58 5.46 -6.94 13.14
N ASP A 59 5.65 -8.19 12.76
CA ASP A 59 5.19 -9.39 13.46
C ASP A 59 3.68 -9.44 13.81
N GLN A 60 2.87 -8.72 13.02
CA GLN A 60 1.42 -8.73 13.15
C GLN A 60 0.86 -10.03 12.57
N ASP A 61 0.12 -10.77 13.37
CA ASP A 61 -0.44 -12.07 13.01
C ASP A 61 -1.97 -12.11 13.10
N GLU A 62 -2.59 -12.83 12.16
CA GLU A 62 -4.05 -13.01 12.10
C GLU A 62 -4.53 -14.14 13.03
N PHE A 63 -3.75 -15.21 13.18
CA PHE A 63 -4.11 -16.38 14.00
C PHE A 63 -4.14 -16.05 15.51
N LEU A 64 -3.25 -15.19 15.96
CA LEU A 64 -3.20 -14.65 17.33
C LEU A 64 -4.17 -13.47 17.54
N GLU A 65 -5.09 -13.25 16.60
CA GLU A 65 -6.10 -12.18 16.66
C GLU A 65 -5.51 -10.78 16.84
N GLY A 66 -4.29 -10.53 16.35
CA GLY A 66 -3.64 -9.23 16.54
C GLY A 66 -4.43 -8.07 15.93
N TRP A 67 -5.25 -8.33 14.91
CA TRP A 67 -6.09 -7.32 14.25
C TRP A 67 -7.34 -6.95 15.05
N SER A 68 -7.91 -7.90 15.81
CA SER A 68 -9.12 -7.75 16.62
C SER A 68 -9.13 -6.52 17.56
N PRO A 69 -8.04 -6.18 18.29
CA PRO A 69 -8.03 -5.01 19.17
C PRO A 69 -7.95 -3.67 18.43
N MET A 70 -7.65 -3.64 17.12
CA MET A 70 -7.41 -2.42 16.35
C MET A 70 -8.70 -1.76 15.82
N ARG A 71 -9.66 -1.49 16.72
CA ARG A 71 -11.02 -1.01 16.37
C ARG A 71 -11.07 0.18 15.41
N LYS A 72 -10.15 1.14 15.55
CA LYS A 72 -10.09 2.31 14.64
C LYS A 72 -9.60 1.93 13.24
N ALA A 73 -8.60 1.07 13.15
CA ALA A 73 -8.06 0.61 11.87
C ALA A 73 -9.10 -0.23 11.12
N GLN A 74 -9.82 -1.11 11.82
CA GLN A 74 -10.95 -1.85 11.25
C GLN A 74 -12.04 -0.92 10.71
N ALA A 75 -12.41 0.11 11.47
CA ALA A 75 -13.43 1.06 11.05
C ALA A 75 -13.03 1.89 9.82
N LEU A 76 -11.75 2.31 9.72
CA LEU A 76 -11.29 3.24 8.70
C LEU A 76 -10.66 2.57 7.47
N LEU A 77 -10.03 1.40 7.62
CA LEU A 77 -9.27 0.73 6.55
C LEU A 77 -9.97 -0.52 6.04
N GLU A 78 -10.54 -1.34 6.93
CA GLU A 78 -11.18 -2.59 6.52
C GLU A 78 -12.61 -2.35 6.02
N ARG A 79 -13.43 -1.61 6.79
CA ARG A 79 -14.85 -1.39 6.45
C ARG A 79 -15.07 -0.42 5.29
N GLU A 80 -14.21 0.57 5.14
CA GLU A 80 -14.27 1.57 4.06
C GLU A 80 -13.36 1.21 2.86
N GLY A 81 -12.62 0.10 2.96
CA GLY A 81 -11.64 -0.32 1.99
C GLY A 81 -11.87 -1.75 1.48
N ALA A 82 -10.77 -2.40 1.12
CA ALA A 82 -10.79 -3.78 0.65
C ALA A 82 -9.82 -4.63 1.48
N ARG A 83 -10.28 -5.81 1.92
CA ARG A 83 -9.46 -6.79 2.64
C ARG A 83 -9.08 -7.94 1.72
N ALA A 84 -7.78 -8.18 1.55
CA ALA A 84 -7.27 -9.39 0.93
C ALA A 84 -7.25 -10.51 1.98
N THR A 85 -8.23 -11.42 1.93
CA THR A 85 -8.34 -12.57 2.86
C THR A 85 -7.28 -13.65 2.64
N ASN A 86 -6.59 -13.61 1.50
CA ASN A 86 -5.54 -14.55 1.12
C ASN A 86 -4.28 -13.76 0.73
N TRP A 87 -3.70 -13.05 1.70
CA TRP A 87 -2.46 -12.30 1.53
C TRP A 87 -1.34 -12.97 2.34
N PHE A 88 -0.41 -13.62 1.63
CA PHE A 88 0.65 -14.41 2.26
C PHE A 88 2.03 -13.79 2.03
N ILE A 89 2.87 -13.86 3.06
CA ILE A 89 4.28 -13.50 2.97
C ILE A 89 5.06 -14.72 2.47
N HIS A 90 5.98 -14.53 1.53
CA HIS A 90 6.75 -15.63 0.97
C HIS A 90 7.88 -16.07 1.91
N THR A 91 8.61 -15.12 2.49
CA THR A 91 9.65 -15.42 3.50
C THR A 91 9.30 -14.79 4.86
N PRO A 92 8.87 -15.56 5.89
CA PRO A 92 8.41 -15.02 7.18
C PRO A 92 9.57 -14.60 8.10
N VAL A 93 10.48 -13.78 7.57
CA VAL A 93 11.62 -13.18 8.29
C VAL A 93 11.69 -11.71 7.92
N CYS A 94 11.94 -10.82 8.89
CA CYS A 94 11.79 -9.37 8.75
C CYS A 94 12.45 -8.78 7.47
N CYS A 95 13.78 -8.86 7.31
CA CYS A 95 14.43 -8.24 6.15
C CYS A 95 14.08 -8.91 4.83
N PRO A 96 14.07 -10.25 4.70
CA PRO A 96 13.64 -10.92 3.48
C PRO A 96 12.22 -10.53 3.05
N SER A 97 11.26 -10.55 3.98
CA SER A 97 9.87 -10.14 3.74
C SER A 97 9.78 -8.69 3.23
N ARG A 98 10.49 -7.77 3.91
CA ARG A 98 10.53 -6.36 3.52
C ARG A 98 11.20 -6.15 2.16
N ALA A 99 12.27 -6.88 1.87
CA ALA A 99 12.95 -6.84 0.59
C ALA A 99 12.05 -7.34 -0.56
N GLU A 100 11.32 -8.43 -0.33
CA GLU A 100 10.33 -8.97 -1.27
C GLU A 100 9.21 -7.94 -1.52
N LEU A 101 8.68 -7.30 -0.47
CA LEU A 101 7.66 -6.26 -0.58
C LEU A 101 8.15 -5.01 -1.33
N LEU A 102 9.36 -4.53 -1.01
CA LEU A 102 9.92 -3.32 -1.60
C LEU A 102 10.22 -3.49 -3.08
N SER A 103 10.86 -4.60 -3.44
CA SER A 103 11.38 -4.84 -4.80
C SER A 103 10.44 -5.64 -5.71
N GLY A 104 9.44 -6.32 -5.15
CA GLY A 104 8.60 -7.27 -5.88
C GLY A 104 9.35 -8.53 -6.34
N ARG A 105 10.54 -8.81 -5.78
CA ARG A 105 11.38 -9.95 -6.15
C ARG A 105 11.45 -10.97 -5.01
N TYR A 106 11.33 -12.25 -5.34
CA TYR A 106 11.52 -13.34 -4.37
C TYR A 106 12.91 -13.32 -3.72
N PHE A 107 12.99 -13.84 -2.49
CA PHE A 107 14.22 -13.89 -1.70
C PHE A 107 15.44 -14.44 -2.47
N HIS A 108 15.28 -15.49 -3.28
CA HIS A 108 16.40 -16.07 -4.04
C HIS A 108 17.07 -15.09 -5.03
N ASN A 109 16.40 -14.02 -5.44
CA ASN A 109 16.95 -12.99 -6.33
C ASN A 109 17.62 -11.83 -5.57
N VAL A 110 17.24 -11.62 -4.31
CA VAL A 110 17.72 -10.52 -3.47
C VAL A 110 18.61 -11.00 -2.32
N ARG A 111 18.84 -12.31 -2.23
CA ARG A 111 19.72 -12.93 -1.24
C ARG A 111 21.16 -12.49 -1.46
N GLU A 112 21.82 -12.17 -0.35
CA GLU A 112 23.25 -11.92 -0.31
C GLU A 112 24.01 -13.23 -0.58
N PRO A 113 24.88 -13.27 -1.61
CA PRO A 113 25.50 -14.51 -2.07
C PRO A 113 26.72 -14.97 -1.25
N VAL A 114 27.43 -14.08 -0.55
CA VAL A 114 28.75 -14.36 0.05
C VAL A 114 28.69 -14.65 1.56
N HIS A 115 27.50 -14.71 2.17
CA HIS A 115 27.33 -14.77 3.63
C HIS A 115 28.12 -13.69 4.38
N SER A 116 28.49 -12.60 3.71
CA SER A 116 29.44 -11.62 4.23
C SER A 116 28.80 -10.50 5.04
N GLY A 117 27.49 -10.57 5.27
CA GLY A 117 26.72 -9.55 5.98
C GLY A 117 25.36 -9.32 5.35
N GLY A 118 24.81 -8.13 5.58
CA GLY A 118 23.48 -7.74 5.10
C GLY A 118 22.37 -7.97 6.13
N CYS A 119 21.23 -7.34 5.89
CA CYS A 119 20.06 -7.47 6.74
C CYS A 119 19.48 -8.89 6.62
N MET A 120 19.80 -9.79 7.56
CA MET A 120 19.29 -11.18 7.55
C MET A 120 19.48 -11.88 6.19
N HIS A 121 20.69 -11.78 5.62
CA HIS A 121 21.07 -12.33 4.30
C HIS A 121 20.40 -11.68 3.07
N VAL A 122 19.93 -10.44 3.18
CA VAL A 122 19.47 -9.64 2.04
C VAL A 122 20.61 -8.73 1.55
N ASP A 123 20.80 -8.70 0.23
CA ASP A 123 21.65 -7.73 -0.47
C ASP A 123 20.82 -6.49 -0.84
N GLU A 124 20.90 -5.45 0.00
CA GLU A 124 20.14 -4.21 -0.18
C GLU A 124 20.46 -3.46 -1.47
N SER A 125 21.66 -3.66 -2.04
CA SER A 125 22.03 -3.07 -3.33
C SER A 125 21.18 -3.61 -4.48
N ARG A 126 20.58 -4.80 -4.32
CA ARG A 126 19.65 -5.41 -5.29
C ARG A 126 18.19 -5.04 -5.06
N VAL A 127 17.88 -4.39 -3.93
CA VAL A 127 16.52 -4.04 -3.49
C VAL A 127 16.26 -2.56 -3.68
N ASN A 128 17.09 -1.71 -3.07
CA ASN A 128 16.84 -0.26 -2.97
C ASN A 128 16.67 0.41 -4.35
N PRO A 129 17.50 0.14 -5.37
CA PRO A 129 17.38 0.79 -6.68
C PRO A 129 16.11 0.41 -7.46
N VAL A 130 15.51 -0.74 -7.15
CA VAL A 130 14.31 -1.26 -7.83
C VAL A 130 13.07 -1.22 -6.95
N SER A 131 13.17 -0.58 -5.79
CA SER A 131 12.05 -0.48 -4.87
C SER A 131 10.89 0.33 -5.46
N PHE A 132 9.66 0.04 -5.05
CA PHE A 132 8.52 0.88 -5.45
C PHE A 132 8.71 2.35 -5.01
N GLY A 133 9.45 2.58 -3.92
CA GLY A 133 9.84 3.93 -3.47
C GLY A 133 10.72 4.64 -4.51
N ALA A 134 11.76 3.97 -5.01
CA ALA A 134 12.62 4.52 -6.08
C ALA A 134 11.82 4.80 -7.38
N ALA A 135 10.87 3.92 -7.72
CA ALA A 135 9.98 4.12 -8.86
C ALA A 135 9.07 5.36 -8.67
N LEU A 136 8.46 5.51 -7.49
CA LEU A 136 7.64 6.69 -7.16
C LEU A 136 8.46 7.98 -7.14
N GLY A 137 9.68 7.96 -6.58
CA GLY A 137 10.59 9.10 -6.60
C GLY A 137 10.95 9.54 -8.03
N SER A 138 11.26 8.56 -8.90
CA SER A 138 11.52 8.82 -10.33
C SER A 138 10.30 9.37 -11.07
N ALA A 139 9.09 9.01 -10.63
CA ALA A 139 7.84 9.58 -11.13
C ALA A 139 7.50 10.97 -10.50
N GLY A 140 8.40 11.53 -9.70
CA GLY A 140 8.32 12.88 -9.14
C GLY A 140 7.55 12.98 -7.81
N TYR A 141 7.28 11.86 -7.12
CA TYR A 141 6.65 11.85 -5.79
C TYR A 141 7.60 12.28 -4.69
N THR A 142 7.08 13.10 -3.78
CA THR A 142 7.71 13.36 -2.49
C THR A 142 7.64 12.09 -1.66
N LEU A 143 8.79 11.56 -1.28
CA LEU A 143 8.89 10.34 -0.50
C LEU A 143 9.12 10.67 0.98
N GLY A 144 8.52 9.87 1.86
CA GLY A 144 8.81 9.89 3.29
C GLY A 144 8.81 8.46 3.82
N TRP A 145 9.79 8.12 4.64
CA TRP A 145 9.88 6.83 5.32
C TRP A 145 9.96 7.04 6.82
N PHE A 146 9.14 6.32 7.58
CA PHE A 146 9.07 6.47 9.03
C PHE A 146 9.09 5.10 9.69
N GLY A 147 9.91 4.96 10.74
CA GLY A 147 10.07 3.72 11.49
C GLY A 147 11.06 2.75 10.85
N LYS A 148 10.80 1.45 11.02
CA LYS A 148 11.69 0.36 10.60
C LYS A 148 11.62 0.20 9.08
N HIS A 149 12.70 0.53 8.37
CA HIS A 149 12.87 0.22 6.94
C HIS A 149 13.43 -1.20 6.77
N MET A 150 14.69 -1.37 7.15
CA MET A 150 15.40 -2.64 7.31
C MET A 150 15.79 -2.83 8.79
N ASN A 151 16.33 -3.98 9.21
CA ASN A 151 16.81 -4.19 10.60
C ASN A 151 17.95 -3.26 11.00
N GLN A 152 18.62 -2.64 10.03
CA GLN A 152 19.54 -1.54 10.25
C GLN A 152 19.00 -0.36 9.46
N CYS A 153 18.56 0.69 10.16
CA CYS A 153 18.35 1.98 9.54
C CYS A 153 19.74 2.61 9.34
N PRO A 154 20.09 3.17 8.16
CA PRO A 154 21.24 4.06 8.04
C PRO A 154 21.17 5.21 9.04
#